data_AF-A0A177FHA5-F1
#
_entry.id   AF-A0A177FHA5-F1
#
_cell.length_a   1.000
_cell.length_b   1.000
_cell.length_c   1.000
_cell.angle_alpha   90.00
_cell.angle_beta   90.00
_cell.angle_gamma   90.00
#
_symmetry.space_group_name_H-M   'P 1'
#
loop_
_entity.id
_entity.type
_entity.pdbx_description
1 polymer ?
#
loop_
_entity_poly.entity_id
_entity_poly.type
_entity_poly.pdbx_seq_one_letter_code
_entity_poly.pdbx_strand_id
1 'polypeptide(L)'
;MSRVVLATSITHALVAVGHTVHGLNTFGLPAWSALPALLRCYAKAGWFQGSVFFSIAALSTYQLSQRDPAAWTGVDRVIVAMTAALYGISSAWYLRHGDRVTGAVTGLGSIMSAWTWLQ
;
A
#
# COMPACT_ATOMS: atom_id res chain seq x y z
N MET A 1 20.64 -2.07 11.30
CA MET A 1 19.27 -2.50 10.95
C MET A 1 18.27 -1.57 11.60
N SER A 2 17.42 -0.90 10.82
CA SER A 2 16.45 0.05 11.38
C SER A 2 15.11 -0.63 11.73
N ARG A 3 14.70 -0.51 13.00
CA ARG A 3 13.43 -1.05 13.50
C ARG A 3 12.22 -0.34 12.88
N VAL A 4 12.34 0.96 12.59
CA VAL A 4 11.29 1.77 11.93
C VAL A 4 11.02 1.26 10.52
N VAL A 5 12.09 1.00 9.77
CA VAL A 5 12.00 0.53 8.39
C VAL A 5 11.46 -0.90 8.34
N LEU A 6 11.86 -1.76 9.29
CA LEU A 6 11.28 -3.09 9.43
C LEU A 6 9.79 -3.04 9.78
N ALA A 7 9.39 -2.18 10.72
CA ALA A 7 7.98 -1.99 11.06
C ALA A 7 7.17 -1.51 9.84
N THR A 8 7.73 -0.60 9.04
CA THR A 8 7.11 -0.12 7.79
C THR A 8 6.95 -1.23 6.75
N SER A 9 7.96 -2.11 6.60
CA SER A 9 7.85 -3.31 5.76
C SER A 9 6.69 -4.21 6.21
N ILE A 10 6.56 -4.46 7.51
CA ILE A 10 5.45 -5.24 8.07
C ILE A 10 4.11 -4.55 7.80
N THR A 11 4.03 -3.22 7.94
CA THR A 11 2.84 -2.45 7.58
C THR A 11 2.43 -2.69 6.13
N HIS A 12 3.37 -2.63 5.17
CA HIS A 12 3.06 -2.91 3.76
C HIS A 12 2.57 -4.34 3.55
N ALA A 13 3.17 -5.33 4.21
CA ALA A 13 2.75 -6.71 4.11
C ALA A 13 1.32 -6.91 4.64
N LEU A 14 1.00 -6.33 5.79
CA LEU A 14 -0.35 -6.37 6.36
C LEU A 14 -1.36 -5.66 5.45
N VAL A 15 -0.99 -4.52 4.85
CA VAL A 15 -1.83 -3.85 3.85
C VAL A 15 -2.02 -4.73 2.62
N ALA A 16 -0.99 -5.40 2.10
CA ALA A 16 -1.12 -6.27 0.94
C ALA A 16 -2.13 -7.41 1.17
N VAL A 17 -2.07 -8.04 2.36
CA VAL A 17 -3.02 -9.07 2.77
C VAL A 17 -4.42 -8.46 2.93
N GLY A 18 -4.56 -7.38 3.68
CA GLY A 18 -5.84 -6.70 3.90
C GLY A 18 -6.50 -6.23 2.60
N HIS A 19 -5.72 -5.67 1.69
CA HIS A 19 -6.17 -5.23 0.36
C HIS A 19 -6.67 -6.42 -0.47
N THR A 20 -5.97 -7.56 -0.42
CA THR A 20 -6.39 -8.79 -1.11
C THR A 20 -7.71 -9.32 -0.56
N VAL A 21 -7.83 -9.44 0.77
CA VAL A 21 -9.04 -9.90 1.44
C VAL A 21 -10.21 -8.95 1.16
N HIS A 22 -9.99 -7.65 1.23
CA HIS A 22 -11.02 -6.65 0.93
C HIS A 22 -11.51 -6.77 -0.52
N GLY A 23 -10.60 -6.96 -1.48
CA GLY A 23 -10.96 -7.22 -2.87
C GLY A 23 -11.83 -8.47 -3.04
N LEU A 24 -11.43 -9.59 -2.42
CA LEU A 24 -12.22 -10.83 -2.46
C LEU A 24 -13.64 -10.64 -1.92
N ASN A 25 -13.78 -9.93 -0.80
CA ASN A 25 -15.07 -9.65 -0.17
C ASN A 25 -15.94 -8.73 -1.05
N THR A 26 -15.39 -7.60 -1.49
CA THR A 26 -16.10 -6.61 -2.31
C THR A 26 -16.54 -7.20 -3.65
N PHE A 27 -15.68 -8.00 -4.27
CA PHE A 27 -15.96 -8.57 -5.57
C PHE A 27 -16.89 -9.79 -5.54
N GLY A 28 -17.18 -10.33 -4.36
CA GLY A 28 -18.20 -11.35 -4.13
C GLY A 28 -19.62 -10.77 -3.98
N LEU A 29 -19.78 -9.45 -3.82
CA LEU A 29 -21.10 -8.83 -3.63
C LEU A 29 -21.96 -8.91 -4.90
N PRO A 30 -23.29 -9.15 -4.79
CA PRO A 30 -24.19 -9.21 -5.95
C PRO A 30 -24.18 -7.94 -6.81
N ALA A 31 -24.04 -6.76 -6.19
CA ALA A 31 -23.92 -5.50 -6.92
C ALA A 31 -22.72 -5.48 -7.87
N TRP A 32 -21.65 -6.22 -7.55
CA TRP A 32 -20.46 -6.29 -8.38
C TRP A 32 -20.62 -7.25 -9.56
N SER A 33 -21.45 -8.29 -9.44
CA SER A 33 -21.73 -9.19 -10.56
C SER A 33 -22.61 -8.54 -11.63
N ALA A 34 -23.40 -7.54 -11.25
CA ALA A 34 -24.27 -6.75 -12.15
C ALA A 34 -23.51 -5.78 -13.06
N LEU A 35 -22.23 -5.49 -12.78
CA LEU A 35 -21.42 -4.60 -13.63
C LEU A 35 -21.07 -5.24 -14.99
N PRO A 36 -20.93 -4.43 -16.06
CA PRO A 36 -20.40 -4.88 -17.34
C PRO A 36 -19.09 -5.66 -17.19
N ALA A 37 -18.94 -6.76 -17.94
CA ALA A 37 -17.82 -7.68 -17.81
C ALA A 37 -16.45 -6.99 -17.89
N LEU A 38 -16.29 -6.04 -18.82
CA LEU A 38 -15.04 -5.32 -19.01
C LEU A 38 -14.71 -4.39 -17.84
N LEU A 39 -15.71 -3.70 -17.27
CA LEU A 39 -15.50 -2.86 -16.08
C LEU A 39 -15.10 -3.69 -14.86
N ARG A 40 -15.72 -4.87 -14.68
CA ARG A 40 -15.31 -5.82 -13.64
C ARG A 40 -13.88 -6.30 -13.85
N CYS A 41 -13.49 -6.56 -15.10
CA CYS A 41 -12.14 -6.98 -15.44
C CYS A 41 -11.11 -5.93 -15.00
N TYR A 42 -11.26 -4.68 -15.43
CA TYR A 42 -10.33 -3.60 -15.08
C TYR A 42 -10.25 -3.37 -13.56
N ALA A 43 -11.40 -3.35 -12.88
CA ALA A 43 -11.43 -3.18 -11.44
C ALA A 43 -10.73 -4.34 -10.71
N LYS A 44 -11.03 -5.60 -11.06
CA LYS A 44 -10.41 -6.78 -10.42
C LYS A 44 -8.92 -6.87 -10.69
N ALA A 45 -8.52 -6.73 -11.96
CA ALA A 45 -7.12 -6.83 -12.35
C ALA A 45 -6.30 -5.73 -11.67
N GLY A 46 -6.75 -4.47 -11.74
CA GLY A 46 -6.06 -3.35 -11.11
C GLY A 46 -5.97 -3.50 -9.59
N TRP A 47 -7.02 -4.02 -8.95
CA TRP A 47 -7.02 -4.27 -7.51
C TRP A 47 -6.00 -5.31 -7.09
N PHE A 48 -5.97 -6.47 -7.75
CA PHE A 48 -5.00 -7.52 -7.41
C PHE A 48 -3.57 -7.19 -7.84
N GLN A 49 -3.39 -6.39 -8.90
CA GLN A 49 -2.10 -5.76 -9.18
C GLN A 49 -1.65 -4.89 -8.00
N GLY A 50 -2.55 -4.06 -7.43
CA GLY A 50 -2.30 -3.28 -6.23
C GLY A 50 -1.85 -4.13 -5.04
N SER A 51 -2.47 -5.29 -4.82
CA SER A 51 -2.03 -6.24 -3.78
C SER A 51 -0.59 -6.70 -3.98
N VAL A 52 -0.21 -7.05 -5.23
CA VAL A 52 1.18 -7.44 -5.55
C VAL A 52 2.13 -6.26 -5.38
N PHE A 53 1.73 -5.04 -5.78
CA PHE A 53 2.53 -3.83 -5.56
C PHE A 53 2.82 -3.58 -4.08
N PHE A 54 1.84 -3.75 -3.18
CA PHE A 54 2.10 -3.62 -1.74
C PHE A 54 3.02 -4.71 -1.20
N SER A 55 2.96 -5.94 -1.74
CA SER A 55 3.93 -6.99 -1.40
C SER A 55 5.35 -6.65 -1.88
N ILE A 56 5.49 -6.07 -3.08
CA ILE A 56 6.79 -5.57 -3.57
C ILE A 56 7.31 -4.48 -2.64
N ALA A 57 6.47 -3.51 -2.25
CA ALA A 57 6.84 -2.47 -1.29
C ALA A 57 7.29 -3.06 0.06
N ALA A 58 6.61 -4.11 0.54
CA ALA A 58 7.01 -4.81 1.77
C ALA A 58 8.41 -5.42 1.65
N LEU A 59 8.70 -6.11 0.55
CA LEU A 59 9.99 -6.75 0.31
C LEU A 59 11.13 -5.75 0.04
N SER A 60 10.86 -4.68 -0.71
CA SER A 60 11.85 -3.62 -0.94
C SER A 60 12.20 -2.90 0.36
N THR A 61 11.19 -2.56 1.17
CA THR A 61 11.40 -1.92 2.47
C THR A 61 12.06 -2.88 3.46
N TYR A 62 11.78 -4.18 3.39
CA TYR A 62 12.51 -5.17 4.17
C TYR A 62 14.00 -5.16 3.83
N GLN A 63 14.36 -5.19 2.54
CA GLN A 63 15.77 -5.10 2.12
C GLN A 63 16.44 -3.82 2.61
N LEU A 64 15.74 -2.69 2.59
CA LEU A 64 16.25 -1.42 3.14
C LEU A 64 16.49 -1.49 4.64
N SER A 65 15.62 -2.17 5.40
CA SER A 65 15.76 -2.32 6.85
C SER A 65 17.03 -3.08 7.28
N GLN A 66 17.59 -3.89 6.38
CA GLN A 66 18.82 -4.65 6.63
C GLN A 66 20.10 -3.82 6.45
N ARG A 67 20.00 -2.64 5.81
CA ARG A 67 21.13 -1.74 5.53
C ARG A 67 21.11 -0.52 6.44
N ASP A 68 22.25 0.16 6.53
CA ASP A 68 22.32 1.50 7.13
C ASP A 68 21.59 2.51 6.21
N PRO A 69 20.67 3.36 6.71
CA PRO A 69 20.04 4.42 5.92
C PRO A 69 21.01 5.37 5.21
N ALA A 70 22.22 5.56 5.76
CA ALA A 70 23.27 6.35 5.10
C ALA A 70 23.78 5.70 3.79
N ALA A 71 23.59 4.39 3.62
CA ALA A 71 23.98 3.64 2.43
C ALA A 71 22.84 3.51 1.40
N TRP A 72 21.68 4.15 1.63
CA TRP A 72 20.58 4.13 0.68
C TRP A 72 20.88 5.03 -0.52
N THR A 73 20.53 4.53 -1.71
CA THR A 73 20.67 5.28 -2.94
C THR A 73 19.60 6.36 -3.07
N GLY A 74 19.77 7.31 -3.99
CA GLY A 74 18.71 8.25 -4.34
C GLY A 74 17.43 7.54 -4.82
N VAL A 75 17.58 6.44 -5.55
CA VAL A 75 16.44 5.64 -6.04
C VAL A 75 15.70 4.97 -4.90
N ASP A 76 16.40 4.41 -3.90
CA ASP A 76 15.79 3.86 -2.69
C ASP A 76 14.88 4.90 -2.02
N ARG A 77 15.40 6.13 -1.84
CA ARG A 77 14.64 7.23 -1.23
C ARG A 77 13.45 7.66 -2.07
N VAL A 78 13.58 7.68 -3.40
CA VAL A 78 12.46 7.99 -4.32
C VAL A 78 11.37 6.93 -4.22
N ILE A 79 11.71 5.63 -4.19
CA ILE A 79 10.73 4.55 -4.03
C ILE A 79 9.96 4.69 -2.72
N VAL A 80 10.64 4.97 -1.60
CA VAL A 80 9.99 5.21 -0.31
C VAL A 80 9.07 6.44 -0.37
N ALA A 81 9.53 7.55 -0.96
CA ALA A 81 8.71 8.76 -1.11
C ALA A 81 7.47 8.53 -1.98
N MET A 82 7.61 7.81 -3.10
CA MET A 82 6.50 7.42 -3.96
C MET A 82 5.50 6.53 -3.22
N THR A 83 5.99 5.62 -2.37
CA THR A 83 5.16 4.76 -1.54
C THR A 83 4.38 5.58 -0.51
N ALA A 84 5.04 6.55 0.14
CA ALA A 84 4.37 7.49 1.04
C ALA A 84 3.28 8.30 0.31
N ALA A 85 3.57 8.83 -0.87
CA ALA A 85 2.62 9.59 -1.68
C ALA A 85 1.43 8.71 -2.14
N LEU A 86 1.69 7.49 -2.59
CA LEU A 86 0.65 6.52 -2.97
C LEU A 86 -0.35 6.31 -1.82
N TYR A 87 0.17 6.06 -0.62
CA TYR A 87 -0.65 5.88 0.58
C TYR A 87 -1.40 7.15 0.98
N GLY A 88 -0.72 8.29 1.00
CA GLY A 88 -1.29 9.57 1.42
C GLY A 88 -2.41 10.05 0.50
N ILE A 89 -2.18 9.98 -0.82
CA ILE A 89 -3.18 10.32 -1.83
C ILE A 89 -4.38 9.37 -1.74
N SER A 90 -4.13 8.06 -1.61
CA SER A 90 -5.20 7.07 -1.43
C SER A 90 -6.02 7.34 -0.17
N SER A 91 -5.36 7.67 0.94
CA SER A 91 -6.02 8.03 2.20
C SER A 91 -6.96 9.20 2.03
N ALA A 92 -6.45 10.30 1.46
CA ALA A 92 -7.26 11.49 1.19
C ALA A 92 -8.45 11.16 0.28
N TRP A 93 -8.25 10.31 -0.73
CA TRP A 93 -9.32 9.87 -1.62
C TRP A 93 -10.40 9.08 -0.88
N TYR A 94 -10.04 8.05 -0.12
CA TYR A 94 -10.99 7.24 0.64
C TYR A 94 -11.78 8.05 1.67
N LEU A 95 -11.10 8.92 2.43
CA LEU A 95 -11.75 9.79 3.40
C LEU A 95 -12.78 10.73 2.77
N ARG A 96 -12.46 11.30 1.60
CA ARG A 96 -13.38 12.17 0.85
C ARG A 96 -14.62 11.44 0.33
N HIS A 97 -14.54 10.13 0.13
CA HIS A 97 -15.65 9.31 -0.38
C HIS A 97 -16.35 8.50 0.73
N GLY A 98 -16.06 8.79 2.01
CA GLY A 98 -16.74 8.20 3.15
C GLY A 98 -16.16 6.87 3.66
N ASP A 99 -15.14 6.31 3.00
CA ASP A 99 -14.43 5.12 3.48
C ASP A 99 -13.37 5.51 4.52
N ARG A 100 -13.83 5.68 5.76
CA ARG A 100 -12.99 6.09 6.88
C ARG A 100 -11.98 5.03 7.29
N VAL A 101 -12.33 3.75 7.17
CA VAL A 101 -11.48 2.64 7.63
C VAL A 101 -10.30 2.47 6.69
N THR A 102 -10.55 2.34 5.38
CA THR A 102 -9.47 2.23 4.39
C THR A 102 -8.65 3.51 4.33
N GLY A 103 -9.30 4.67 4.48
CA GLY A 103 -8.64 5.96 4.61
C GLY A 103 -7.65 6.01 5.78
N ALA A 104 -8.04 5.53 6.96
CA ALA A 104 -7.16 5.50 8.13
C ALA A 104 -5.99 4.52 7.95
N VAL A 105 -6.23 3.31 7.43
CA VAL A 105 -5.18 2.30 7.20
C VAL A 105 -4.14 2.80 6.20
N THR A 106 -4.59 3.39 5.09
CA THR A 106 -3.68 3.97 4.09
C THR A 106 -2.96 5.19 4.63
N GLY A 107 -3.62 6.01 5.46
CA GLY A 107 -2.99 7.14 6.15
C GLY A 107 -1.85 6.70 7.07
N LEU A 108 -2.04 5.63 7.84
CA LEU A 108 -0.97 5.02 8.64
C LEU A 108 0.20 4.56 7.76
N GLY A 109 -0.09 3.88 6.64
CA GLY A 109 0.93 3.49 5.65
C GLY A 109 1.75 4.68 5.14
N SER A 110 1.10 5.82 4.90
CA SER A 110 1.76 7.06 4.48
C SER A 110 2.70 7.59 5.55
N ILE A 111 2.25 7.62 6.80
CA ILE A 111 3.04 8.11 7.93
C ILE A 111 4.26 7.23 8.15
N MET A 112 4.09 5.90 8.14
CA MET A 112 5.20 4.94 8.31
C MET A 112 6.23 5.07 7.17
N SER A 113 5.76 5.24 5.93
CA SER A 113 6.64 5.43 4.77
C SER A 113 7.38 6.77 4.83
N ALA A 114 6.71 7.85 5.24
CA ALA A 114 7.34 9.14 5.45
C ALA A 114 8.38 9.10 6.58
N TRP A 115 8.10 8.38 7.67
CA TRP A 115 9.06 8.20 8.76
C TRP A 115 10.28 7.38 8.31
N THR A 116 10.06 6.36 7.48
CA THR A 116 11.16 5.62 6.82
C THR A 116 12.00 6.53 5.94
N TRP A 117 11.39 7.45 5.18
CA TRP A 117 12.11 8.38 4.32
C TRP A 117 13.04 9.35 5.08
N LEU A 118 12.67 9.68 6.33
CA LEU A 118 13.42 10.57 7.22
C LEU A 118 14.59 9.87 7.96
N GLN A 119 14.77 8.55 7.78
CA GLN A 119 15.95 7.82 8.27
C GLN A 119 17.18 8.11 7.40
#